data_AF-A0A7Y8HN11-F1
#
_entry.id   AF-A0A7Y8HN11-F1
#
_cell.length_a   1.000
_cell.length_b   1.000
_cell.length_c   1.000
_cell.angle_alpha   90.00
_cell.angle_beta   90.00
_cell.angle_gamma   90.00
#
_symmetry.space_group_name_H-M   'P 1'
#
loop_
_entity.id
_entity.type
_entity.pdbx_description
1 polymer ?
#
loop_
_entity_poly.entity_id
_entity_poly.type
_entity_poly.pdbx_seq_one_letter_code
_entity_poly.pdbx_strand_id
1 'polypeptide(L)'
;MLQISTSKLKQQIQLLSNIEHEEIVITKRDKPFGVVLGFERYQELLKLEQDLEKAKKLQTLKSLGSFELGGDDYKSIKSSMS
;
A
#
# COMPACT_ATOMS: atom_id res chain seq x y z
N MET A 1 6.48 16.94 4.62
CA MET A 1 5.04 16.95 4.28
C MET A 1 4.48 18.30 4.68
N LEU A 2 4.01 19.07 3.69
CA LEU A 2 3.48 20.42 3.87
C LEU A 2 1.94 20.37 3.89
N GLN A 3 1.29 21.06 4.84
CA GLN A 3 -0.18 21.15 4.89
C GLN A 3 -0.65 22.56 4.56
N ILE A 4 -1.53 22.68 3.56
CA ILE A 4 -2.05 23.97 3.12
C ILE A 4 -3.57 23.92 2.94
N SER A 5 -4.24 25.06 3.17
CA SER A 5 -5.66 25.17 2.87
C SER A 5 -5.91 25.38 1.38
N THR A 6 -7.07 24.97 0.87
CA THR A 6 -7.46 25.19 -0.53
C THR A 6 -7.45 26.67 -0.93
N SER A 7 -7.75 27.59 0.00
CA SER A 7 -7.72 29.03 -0.28
C SER A 7 -6.28 29.52 -0.45
N LYS A 8 -5.36 29.09 0.41
CA LYS A 8 -3.94 29.44 0.35
C LYS A 8 -3.27 28.88 -0.91
N LEU A 9 -3.62 27.64 -1.28
CA LEU A 9 -3.12 27.04 -2.53
C LEU A 9 -3.52 27.86 -3.77
N LYS A 10 -4.78 28.31 -3.84
CA LYS A 10 -5.27 29.12 -4.97
C LYS A 10 -4.56 30.47 -5.09
N GLN A 11 -4.19 31.06 -3.96
CA GLN A 11 -3.46 32.34 -3.91
C GLN A 11 -1.97 32.16 -4.22
N GLN A 12 -1.39 31.00 -3.91
CA GLN A 12 0.04 30.73 -3.99
C GLN A 12 0.32 29.45 -4.80
N ILE A 13 -0.09 29.46 -6.07
CA ILE A 13 0.08 28.31 -6.97
C ILE A 13 1.55 27.89 -7.13
N GLN A 14 2.49 28.82 -6.94
CA GLN A 14 3.94 28.59 -7.00
C GLN A 14 4.43 27.59 -5.94
N LEU A 15 3.65 27.34 -4.87
CA LEU A 15 3.96 26.28 -3.91
C LEU A 15 3.98 24.88 -4.57
N LEU A 16 3.28 24.73 -5.71
CA LEU A 16 3.28 23.48 -6.48
C LEU A 16 4.62 23.22 -7.18
N SER A 17 5.45 24.25 -7.40
CA SER A 17 6.76 24.09 -8.05
C SER A 17 7.74 23.26 -7.21
N ASN A 18 7.50 23.10 -5.91
CA ASN A 18 8.35 22.33 -5.01
C ASN A 18 7.90 20.86 -4.82
N ILE A 19 6.85 20.42 -5.54
CA ILE A 19 6.21 19.10 -5.36
C ILE A 19 7.13 17.93 -5.72
N GLU A 20 8.17 18.15 -6.52
CA GLU A 20 9.12 17.09 -6.86
C GLU A 20 9.77 16.46 -5.63
N HIS A 21 9.93 17.23 -4.54
CA HIS A 21 10.65 16.79 -3.34
C HIS A 21 9.75 16.69 -2.10
N GLU A 22 8.56 17.32 -2.10
CA GLU A 22 7.68 17.37 -0.94
C GLU A 22 6.21 17.05 -1.28
N GLU A 23 5.64 16.15 -0.49
CA GLU A 23 4.19 15.87 -0.52
C GLU A 23 3.42 17.01 0.14
N ILE A 24 2.36 17.46 -0.53
CA ILE A 24 1.50 18.56 -0.07
C ILE A 24 0.10 18.03 0.24
N VAL A 25 -0.32 18.16 1.50
CA VAL A 25 -1.70 17.86 1.92
C VAL A 25 -2.55 19.11 1.78
N ILE A 26 -3.58 19.02 0.94
CA ILE A 26 -4.59 20.05 0.76
C ILE A 26 -5.71 19.80 1.76
N THR A 27 -6.06 20.83 2.52
CA THR A 27 -7.17 20.83 3.45
C THR A 27 -8.29 21.79 3.06
N LYS A 28 -9.52 21.41 3.37
CA LYS A 28 -10.72 22.25 3.17
C LYS A 28 -11.54 22.22 4.46
N ARG A 29 -11.80 23.41 5.04
CA ARG A 29 -12.45 23.54 6.37
C ARG A 29 -11.73 22.68 7.43
N ASP A 30 -10.40 22.78 7.45
CA ASP A 30 -9.51 22.06 8.37
C ASP A 30 -9.56 20.52 8.29
N LYS A 31 -10.22 19.97 7.26
CA LYS A 31 -10.25 18.54 6.99
C LYS A 31 -9.35 18.20 5.80
N PRO A 32 -8.62 17.07 5.84
CA PRO A 32 -7.86 16.59 4.69
C PRO A 32 -8.81 16.36 3.52
N PHE A 33 -8.46 16.90 2.36
CA PHE A 33 -9.28 16.86 1.15
C PHE A 33 -8.56 16.12 0.02
N GLY A 34 -7.25 16.33 -0.12
CA GLY A 34 -6.45 15.64 -1.12
C GLY A 34 -4.96 15.78 -0.83
N VAL A 35 -4.16 14.96 -1.50
CA VAL A 35 -2.70 15.00 -1.45
C VAL A 35 -2.20 15.27 -2.85
N VAL A 36 -1.26 16.20 -2.98
CA VAL A 36 -0.51 16.42 -4.21
C VAL A 36 0.87 15.85 -4.03
N LEU A 37 1.28 15.03 -4.99
CA LEU A 37 2.57 14.37 -5.03
C LEU A 37 3.09 14.38 -6.46
N GLY A 38 4.42 14.27 -6.60
CA GLY A 38 5.07 14.14 -7.90
C GLY A 38 4.57 12.91 -8.66
N PHE A 39 4.48 13.03 -9.98
CA PHE A 39 3.97 11.94 -10.84
C PHE A 39 4.82 10.68 -10.73
N GLU A 40 6.14 10.80 -10.73
CA GLU A 40 7.05 9.66 -10.59
C GLU A 40 6.85 8.94 -9.25
N ARG A 41 6.75 9.71 -8.16
CA ARG A 41 6.47 9.18 -6.83
C ARG A 41 5.14 8.44 -6.78
N TYR A 42 4.12 8.94 -7.47
CA TYR A 42 2.83 8.26 -7.58
C TYR A 42 2.96 6.91 -8.29
N GLN A 43 3.75 6.84 -9.38
CA GLN A 43 3.99 5.59 -10.10
C GLN A 43 4.76 4.56 -9.27
N GLU A 44 5.72 5.00 -8.45
CA GLU A 44 6.43 4.11 -7.50
C GLU A 44 5.47 3.51 -6.48
N LEU A 45 4.57 4.32 -5.90
CA LEU A 45 3.59 3.86 -4.93
C LEU A 45 2.63 2.83 -5.53
N LEU A 46 2.19 3.03 -6.77
CA LEU A 46 1.36 2.04 -7.48
C LEU A 46 2.08 0.71 -7.69
N LYS A 47 3.38 0.73 -8.03
CA LYS A 47 4.18 -0.49 -8.17
C LYS A 47 4.32 -1.21 -6.81
N LEU A 48 4.59 -0.47 -5.74
CA LEU A 48 4.68 -1.01 -4.38
C LEU A 48 3.37 -1.66 -3.93
N GLU A 49 2.24 -1.05 -4.23
CA GLU A 49 0.92 -1.62 -3.93
C GLU A 49 0.71 -2.96 -4.65
N GLN A 50 1.03 -3.02 -5.94
CA GLN A 50 0.91 -4.25 -6.73
C GLN A 50 1.81 -5.37 -6.19
N ASP A 51 3.03 -5.04 -5.79
CA ASP A 51 3.95 -6.01 -5.22
C ASP A 51 3.53 -6.49 -3.82
N LEU A 52 2.96 -5.60 -3.00
CA LEU A 52 2.33 -5.97 -1.73
C LEU A 52 1.13 -6.89 -1.94
N GLU A 53 0.29 -6.64 -2.94
CA GLU A 53 -0.86 -7.48 -3.25
C GLU A 53 -0.43 -8.89 -3.68
N LYS A 54 0.61 -8.98 -4.52
CA LYS A 54 1.23 -10.26 -4.90
C LYS A 54 1.80 -10.99 -3.68
N ALA A 55 2.51 -10.28 -2.81
CA ALA A 55 3.07 -10.86 -1.58
C ALA A 55 1.98 -11.42 -0.66
N LYS A 56 0.87 -10.68 -0.48
CA LYS A 56 -0.30 -11.16 0.26
C LYS A 56 -0.90 -12.41 -0.38
N LYS A 57 -1.10 -12.42 -1.71
CA LYS A 57 -1.62 -13.59 -2.43
C LYS A 57 -0.71 -14.81 -2.26
N LEU A 58 0.61 -14.64 -2.37
CA LEU A 58 1.58 -15.71 -2.14
C LEU A 58 1.58 -16.21 -0.69
N GLN A 59 1.42 -15.32 0.29
CA GLN A 59 1.30 -15.71 1.69
C GLN A 59 0.02 -16.52 1.94
N THR A 60 -1.12 -16.10 1.37
CA THR A 60 -2.38 -16.84 1.46
C THR A 60 -2.27 -18.21 0.78
N LEU A 61 -1.66 -18.30 -0.41
CA LEU A 61 -1.42 -19.57 -1.10
C LEU A 61 -0.49 -20.50 -0.31
N LYS A 62 0.57 -19.96 0.32
CA LYS A 62 1.43 -20.75 1.22
C LYS A 62 0.66 -21.24 2.45
N SER A 63 -0.22 -20.41 3.01
CA SER A 63 -1.07 -20.79 4.14
C SER A 63 -2.07 -21.89 3.75
N LEU A 64 -2.69 -21.79 2.57
CA LEU A 64 -3.61 -22.80 2.04
C LEU A 64 -2.89 -24.11 1.71
N GLY A 65 -1.73 -24.05 1.03
CA GLY A 65 -0.91 -25.21 0.75
C GLY A 65 -0.35 -25.87 2.02
N SER A 66 -0.04 -25.09 3.07
CA SER A 66 0.33 -25.63 4.38
C SER A 66 -0.84 -26.31 5.10
N PHE A 67 -2.08 -25.92 4.78
CA PHE A 67 -3.28 -26.56 5.29
C PHE A 67 -3.54 -27.89 4.56
N GLU A 68 -3.34 -27.94 3.24
CA GLU A 68 -3.46 -29.18 2.44
C GLU A 68 -2.32 -30.18 2.68
N LEU A 69 -1.13 -29.73 3.09
CA LEU A 69 0.04 -30.58 3.36
C LEU A 69 0.25 -30.89 4.86
N GLY A 70 -0.62 -30.42 5.76
CA GLY A 70 -0.29 -30.30 7.19
C GLY A 70 -1.36 -30.68 8.21
N GLY A 71 -2.43 -31.40 7.84
CA GLY A 71 -3.44 -31.85 8.79
C GLY A 71 -3.64 -33.36 8.75
N ASP A 72 -3.13 -34.06 9.76
CA ASP A 72 -3.54 -35.41 10.19
C ASP A 72 -3.26 -36.65 9.32
N ASP A 73 -3.07 -36.55 8.00
CA ASP A 73 -2.93 -37.75 7.16
C ASP A 73 -1.54 -38.40 7.20
N TYR A 74 -0.44 -37.64 7.24
CA TYR A 74 0.90 -38.27 7.19
C TYR A 74 1.23 -39.09 8.44
N LYS A 75 0.83 -38.62 9.63
CA LYS A 75 1.06 -39.35 10.89
C LYS A 75 0.17 -40.58 11.01
N SER A 76 -1.06 -40.52 10.51
CA SER A 76 -2.00 -41.65 10.51
C SER A 76 -1.62 -42.71 9.46
N ILE A 77 -1.16 -42.30 8.27
CA ILE A 77 -0.64 -43.21 7.22
C ILE A 77 0.61 -43.96 7.70
N LYS A 78 1.52 -43.30 8.43
CA LYS A 78 2.72 -43.96 8.98
C LYS A 78 2.38 -44.95 10.09
N SER A 79 1.34 -44.68 10.89
CA SER A 79 0.86 -45.63 11.91
C SER A 79 0.09 -46.83 11.34
N SER A 80 -0.44 -46.74 10.12
CA SER A 80 -1.10 -47.87 9.44
C SER A 80 -0.14 -48.80 8.68
N MET A 81 1.14 -48.43 8.56
CA MET A 81 2.18 -49.23 7.89
C MET A 81 3.15 -49.93 8.87
N SER A 82 2.86 -49.93 10.18
CA SER A 82 3.61 -50.69 11.19
C SER A 82 2.74 -51.78 11.81
#